data_AF-A0A6I0S129-F1
#
_entry.id   AF-A0A6I0S129-F1
#
_cell.length_a   1.000
_cell.length_b   1.000
_cell.length_c   1.000
_cell.angle_alpha   90.00
_cell.angle_beta   90.00
_cell.angle_gamma   90.00
#
_symmetry.space_group_name_H-M   'P 1'
#
loop_
_entity.id
_entity.type
_entity.pdbx_description
1 polymer ?
#
loop_
_entity_poly.entity_id
_entity_poly.type
_entity_poly.pdbx_seq_one_letter_code
_entity_poly.pdbx_strand_id
1 'polypeptide(L)'
;MKERPTNGQVIIVFTEHPILGILLIPYIAERLNDGTLQLVEQAFHASPEAMSIMSEAERQAIDIASYYTEKYLMGLYSREKTVSRFLHKLSEDPERIKNNIRPFIEKKLLEMLALIRENGLPFYQKQAGSKILYAHHIYHINPHDVEIRVTFHVDSKTFRYQLQCYYEGQPFSLSELKPVVVLTSSPATLLLGMELYFFPHIESARILPFTKKRSISVDALQIEKYIDNIVIPIARYHDIETHGLNITEEECACEAVLSFEDATYNGQALQLVFRYGDQTFAPDSANEMKKIIYRKTSGEIGFFPRNITVEEQAVQLLTNAGLQQLNATHFQLSAKAPEKTIVEWINNHREMLQQSFH
;
A
#
# COMPACT_ATOMS: atom_id res chain seq x y z
N MET A 1 10.56 36.02 -28.56
CA MET A 1 9.58 36.23 -27.47
C MET A 1 10.26 35.85 -26.18
N LYS A 2 10.33 36.74 -25.19
CA LYS A 2 10.89 36.40 -23.88
C LYS A 2 9.89 35.48 -23.17
N GLU A 3 10.29 34.26 -22.87
CA GLU A 3 9.57 33.35 -21.98
C GLU A 3 9.35 34.09 -20.65
N ARG A 4 8.08 34.31 -20.29
CA ARG A 4 7.75 34.74 -18.94
C ARG A 4 8.10 33.57 -18.02
N PRO A 5 8.77 33.80 -16.88
CA PRO A 5 8.93 32.75 -15.89
C PRO A 5 7.53 32.30 -15.48
N THR A 6 7.21 31.05 -15.79
CA THR A 6 5.95 30.39 -15.47
C THR A 6 5.85 30.35 -13.95
N ASN A 7 4.95 31.14 -13.38
CA ASN A 7 4.58 31.09 -11.96
C ASN A 7 3.67 29.86 -11.69
N GLY A 8 3.91 28.78 -12.42
CA GLY A 8 3.07 27.60 -12.50
C GLY A 8 3.34 26.67 -11.34
N GLN A 9 2.28 26.19 -10.71
CA GLN A 9 2.34 25.18 -9.66
C GLN A 9 2.18 23.79 -10.28
N VAL A 10 2.82 22.77 -9.70
CA VAL A 10 2.57 21.38 -10.13
C VAL A 10 1.31 20.88 -9.44
N ILE A 11 0.41 20.31 -10.24
CA ILE A 11 -0.81 19.66 -9.75
C ILE A 11 -0.89 18.24 -10.31
N ILE A 12 -1.53 17.34 -9.58
CA ILE A 12 -1.77 15.98 -10.03
C ILE A 12 -3.15 15.88 -10.66
N VAL A 13 -3.23 15.22 -11.80
CA VAL A 13 -4.46 15.08 -12.57
C VAL A 13 -4.81 13.62 -12.77
N PHE A 14 -6.02 13.25 -12.37
CA PHE A 14 -6.61 11.95 -12.70
C PHE A 14 -6.83 11.84 -14.21
N THR A 15 -6.25 10.82 -14.84
CA THR A 15 -6.37 10.57 -16.28
C THR A 15 -6.69 9.10 -16.53
N GLU A 16 -7.69 8.82 -17.36
CA GLU A 16 -7.99 7.47 -17.82
C GLU A 16 -7.32 7.21 -19.17
N HIS A 17 -6.25 6.41 -19.15
CA HIS A 17 -5.56 5.98 -20.36
C HIS A 17 -6.30 4.79 -20.99
N PRO A 18 -6.57 4.81 -22.31
CA PRO A 18 -7.43 3.80 -22.96
C PRO A 18 -6.91 2.36 -22.86
N ILE A 19 -5.60 2.18 -22.64
CA ILE A 19 -4.97 0.86 -22.57
C ILE A 19 -4.39 0.57 -21.18
N LEU A 20 -3.86 1.59 -20.50
CA LEU A 20 -3.12 1.41 -19.23
C LEU A 20 -4.04 1.60 -18.02
N GLY A 21 -5.29 2.00 -18.26
CA GLY A 21 -6.26 2.35 -17.24
C GLY A 21 -5.93 3.68 -16.59
N ILE A 22 -6.30 3.80 -15.32
CA ILE A 22 -6.13 5.04 -14.55
C ILE A 22 -4.65 5.31 -14.29
N LEU A 23 -4.26 6.57 -14.50
CA LEU A 23 -2.95 7.15 -14.20
C LEU A 23 -3.13 8.50 -13.49
N LEU A 24 -2.12 8.86 -12.68
CA LEU A 24 -2.03 10.16 -12.00
C LEU A 24 -0.93 10.96 -12.67
N ILE A 25 -1.27 12.00 -13.41
CA ILE A 25 -0.30 12.72 -14.26
C ILE A 25 -0.02 14.10 -13.67
N PRO A 26 1.23 14.45 -13.39
CA PRO A 26 1.59 15.79 -12.95
C PRO A 26 1.55 16.77 -14.12
N TYR A 27 0.94 17.94 -13.90
CA TYR A 27 0.85 19.04 -14.85
C TYR A 27 1.38 20.32 -14.21
N ILE A 28 1.99 21.16 -15.04
CA ILE A 28 2.21 22.57 -14.69
C ILE A 28 0.91 23.32 -14.96
N ALA A 29 0.38 23.98 -13.94
CA ALA A 29 -0.84 24.75 -14.01
C ALA A 29 -0.62 26.20 -13.57
N GLU A 30 -1.20 27.14 -14.31
CA GLU A 30 -1.17 28.57 -13.97
C GLU A 30 -2.51 29.00 -13.37
N ARG A 31 -2.45 29.83 -12.32
CA ARG A 31 -3.65 30.43 -11.74
C ARG A 31 -4.07 31.65 -12.53
N LEU A 32 -5.33 31.65 -12.97
CA LEU A 32 -5.96 32.77 -13.67
C LEU A 32 -6.53 33.79 -12.67
N ASN A 33 -6.85 34.99 -13.17
CA ASN A 33 -7.36 36.10 -12.37
C ASN A 33 -8.71 35.80 -11.69
N ASP A 34 -9.50 34.89 -12.27
CA ASP A 34 -10.79 34.44 -11.72
C ASP A 34 -10.65 33.32 -10.67
N GLY A 35 -9.42 32.95 -10.34
CA GLY A 35 -9.09 31.90 -9.36
C GLY A 35 -9.07 30.48 -9.93
N THR A 36 -9.44 30.28 -11.20
CA THR A 36 -9.34 28.97 -11.87
C THR A 36 -7.89 28.62 -12.21
N LEU A 37 -7.64 27.34 -12.48
CA LEU A 37 -6.34 26.86 -12.93
C LEU A 37 -6.39 26.47 -14.40
N GLN A 38 -5.39 26.89 -15.17
CA GLN A 38 -5.21 26.48 -16.55
C GLN A 38 -4.03 25.50 -16.65
N LEU A 39 -4.31 24.30 -17.17
CA LEU A 39 -3.29 23.31 -17.53
C LEU A 39 -2.46 23.81 -18.71
N VAL A 40 -1.17 24.01 -18.48
CA VAL A 40 -0.21 24.43 -19.50
C VAL A 40 0.31 23.20 -20.24
N GLU A 41 1.03 22.33 -19.52
CA GLU A 41 1.65 21.13 -20.06
C GLU A 41 1.88 20.06 -18.98
N GLN A 42 2.21 18.84 -19.42
CA GLN A 42 2.63 17.79 -18.50
C GLN A 42 4.02 18.11 -17.94
N ALA A 43 4.19 17.93 -16.64
CA ALA A 43 5.40 18.34 -15.94
C ALA A 43 6.64 17.48 -16.27
N PHE A 44 6.49 16.40 -17.04
CA PHE A 44 7.60 15.58 -17.54
C PHE A 44 8.61 16.35 -18.39
N HIS A 45 8.21 17.51 -18.92
CA HIS A 45 9.04 18.37 -19.78
C HIS A 45 9.51 19.65 -19.10
N ALA A 46 9.35 19.75 -17.77
CA ALA A 46 9.80 20.91 -17.01
C ALA A 46 11.29 21.21 -17.25
N SER A 47 11.62 22.47 -17.50
CA SER A 47 13.01 22.89 -17.67
C SER A 47 13.79 22.80 -16.34
N PRO A 48 15.14 22.73 -16.36
CA PRO A 48 15.95 22.74 -15.15
C PRO A 48 15.64 23.95 -14.24
N GLU A 49 15.35 25.11 -14.84
CA GLU A 49 14.96 26.32 -14.12
C GLU A 49 13.61 26.15 -13.43
N ALA A 50 12.61 25.58 -14.11
CA ALA A 50 11.31 25.27 -13.51
C ALA A 50 11.43 24.23 -12.38
N MET A 51 12.26 23.20 -12.54
CA MET A 51 12.51 22.19 -11.52
C MET A 51 13.20 22.76 -10.27
N SER A 52 14.01 23.82 -10.43
CA SER A 52 14.73 24.46 -9.33
C SER A 52 13.82 25.21 -8.34
N ILE A 53 12.66 25.67 -8.81
CA ILE A 53 11.68 26.42 -7.99
C ILE A 53 10.57 25.53 -7.40
N MET A 54 10.47 24.27 -7.85
CA MET A 54 9.52 23.29 -7.31
C MET A 54 9.90 22.86 -5.90
N SER A 55 8.90 22.43 -5.12
CA SER A 55 9.11 21.71 -3.88
C SER A 55 9.69 20.30 -4.13
N GLU A 56 10.20 19.67 -3.08
CA GLU A 56 10.66 18.28 -3.15
C GLU A 56 9.53 17.33 -3.53
N ALA A 57 8.36 17.49 -2.93
CA ALA A 57 7.19 16.66 -3.22
C ALA A 57 6.74 16.81 -4.69
N GLU A 58 6.75 18.01 -5.26
CA GLU A 58 6.41 18.19 -6.68
C GLU A 58 7.43 17.48 -7.60
N ARG A 59 8.73 17.57 -7.30
CA ARG A 59 9.77 16.85 -8.05
C ARG A 59 9.63 15.33 -7.94
N GLN A 60 9.35 14.83 -6.73
CA GLN A 60 9.12 13.41 -6.49
C GLN A 60 7.88 12.91 -7.24
N ALA A 61 6.81 13.71 -7.31
CA ALA A 61 5.62 13.35 -8.08
C ALA A 61 5.95 13.20 -9.58
N ILE A 62 6.76 14.10 -10.14
CA ILE A 62 7.23 14.01 -11.53
C ILE A 62 8.05 12.73 -11.74
N ASP A 63 8.97 12.44 -10.82
CA ASP A 63 9.81 11.24 -10.87
C ASP A 63 8.98 9.95 -10.83
N ILE A 64 8.08 9.81 -9.84
CA ILE A 64 7.17 8.67 -9.71
C ILE A 64 6.36 8.48 -11.00
N ALA A 65 5.80 9.57 -11.54
CA ALA A 65 4.97 9.49 -12.73
C ALA A 65 5.76 9.13 -14.00
N SER A 66 7.06 9.41 -14.04
CA SER A 66 7.92 9.07 -15.18
C SER A 66 7.98 7.56 -15.42
N TYR A 67 7.85 6.76 -14.36
CA TYR A 67 7.90 5.29 -14.38
C TYR A 67 6.71 4.62 -15.05
N TYR A 68 5.56 5.31 -15.19
CA TYR A 68 4.40 4.77 -15.90
C TYR A 68 4.05 5.56 -17.16
N THR A 69 5.02 6.32 -17.70
CA THR A 69 4.92 6.84 -19.06
C THR A 69 4.94 5.68 -20.07
N GLU A 70 4.25 5.85 -21.19
CA GLU A 70 4.19 4.85 -22.26
C GLU A 70 5.60 4.44 -22.75
N LYS A 71 6.52 5.42 -22.82
CA LYS A 71 7.90 5.21 -23.25
C LYS A 71 8.70 4.39 -22.24
N TYR A 72 8.56 4.67 -20.94
CA TYR A 72 9.24 3.90 -19.90
C TYR A 72 8.74 2.46 -19.89
N LEU A 73 7.42 2.26 -19.87
CA LEU A 73 6.80 0.94 -19.87
C LEU A 73 7.15 0.15 -21.14
N MET A 74 7.23 0.79 -22.30
CA MET A 74 7.70 0.14 -23.53
C MET A 74 9.13 -0.38 -23.37
N GLY A 75 10.04 0.41 -22.78
CA GLY A 75 11.42 0.01 -22.57
C GLY A 75 11.57 -1.17 -21.60
N LEU A 76 10.70 -1.26 -20.59
CA LEU A 76 10.73 -2.32 -19.59
C LEU A 76 10.05 -3.60 -20.07
N TYR A 77 8.92 -3.47 -20.75
CA TYR A 77 8.05 -4.61 -21.07
C TYR A 77 8.05 -5.02 -22.54
N SER A 78 8.75 -4.33 -23.42
CA SER A 78 8.66 -4.58 -24.87
C SER A 78 10.00 -4.39 -25.59
N ARG A 79 10.10 -5.01 -26.78
CA ARG A 79 11.20 -4.79 -27.73
C ARG A 79 10.76 -3.96 -28.94
N GLU A 80 9.52 -3.44 -28.92
CA GLU A 80 9.02 -2.62 -30.01
C GLU A 80 9.77 -1.30 -30.13
N LYS A 81 9.91 -0.82 -31.37
CA LYS A 81 10.65 0.41 -31.67
C LYS A 81 9.81 1.68 -31.51
N THR A 82 8.48 1.56 -31.45
CA THR A 82 7.56 2.70 -31.35
C THR A 82 6.47 2.45 -30.32
N VAL A 83 6.10 3.51 -29.60
CA VAL A 83 5.05 3.47 -28.57
C VAL A 83 3.71 3.03 -29.15
N SER A 84 3.33 3.54 -30.32
CA SER A 84 2.08 3.16 -30.99
C SER A 84 1.97 1.65 -31.23
N ARG A 85 3.05 0.99 -31.67
CA ARG A 85 3.03 -0.47 -31.91
C ARG A 85 3.00 -1.25 -30.59
N PHE A 86 3.73 -0.77 -29.58
CA PHE A 86 3.67 -1.35 -28.24
C PHE A 86 2.25 -1.32 -27.67
N LEU A 87 1.60 -0.15 -27.71
CA LEU A 87 0.24 0.04 -27.25
C LEU A 87 -0.78 -0.82 -28.03
N HIS A 88 -0.66 -0.89 -29.36
CA HIS A 88 -1.50 -1.77 -30.17
C HIS A 88 -1.41 -3.22 -29.72
N LYS A 89 -0.19 -3.75 -29.53
CA LYS A 89 0.01 -5.13 -29.05
C LYS A 89 -0.55 -5.36 -27.65
N LEU A 90 -0.44 -4.37 -26.77
CA LEU A 90 -1.05 -4.45 -25.45
C LEU A 90 -2.58 -4.46 -25.52
N SER A 91 -3.18 -3.70 -26.44
CA SER A 91 -4.63 -3.71 -26.63
C SER A 91 -5.18 -5.07 -27.08
N GLU A 92 -4.34 -5.90 -27.71
CA GLU A 92 -4.66 -7.27 -28.12
C GLU A 92 -4.37 -8.32 -27.02
N ASP A 93 -3.73 -7.94 -25.91
CA ASP A 93 -3.33 -8.84 -24.82
C ASP A 93 -3.66 -8.25 -23.43
N PRO A 94 -4.96 -8.25 -23.04
CA PRO A 94 -5.40 -7.68 -21.77
C PRO A 94 -4.81 -8.38 -20.53
N GLU A 95 -4.55 -9.69 -20.61
CA GLU A 95 -4.00 -10.45 -19.49
C GLU A 95 -2.55 -10.06 -19.19
N ARG A 96 -1.75 -9.75 -20.22
CA ARG A 96 -0.41 -9.20 -19.99
C ARG A 96 -0.45 -7.84 -19.30
N ILE A 97 -1.40 -6.97 -19.66
CA ILE A 97 -1.58 -5.70 -18.96
C ILE A 97 -1.90 -5.98 -17.50
N LYS A 98 -2.94 -6.78 -17.24
CA LYS A 98 -3.45 -7.08 -15.90
C LYS A 98 -2.40 -7.75 -14.99
N ASN A 99 -1.66 -8.73 -15.50
CA ASN A 99 -0.81 -9.59 -14.67
C ASN A 99 0.65 -9.10 -14.60
N ASN A 100 1.14 -8.35 -15.61
CA ASN A 100 2.57 -8.03 -15.70
C ASN A 100 2.85 -6.52 -15.59
N ILE A 101 1.98 -5.67 -16.14
CA ILE A 101 2.21 -4.21 -16.23
C ILE A 101 1.46 -3.47 -15.13
N ARG A 102 0.17 -3.79 -14.94
CA ARG A 102 -0.70 -3.14 -13.97
C ARG A 102 -0.16 -3.23 -12.53
N PRO A 103 0.40 -4.36 -12.05
CA PRO A 103 0.95 -4.42 -10.70
C PRO A 103 2.11 -3.42 -10.49
N PHE A 104 2.93 -3.20 -11.51
CA PHE A 104 4.01 -2.21 -11.44
C PHE A 104 3.46 -0.78 -11.43
N ILE A 105 2.47 -0.49 -12.28
CA ILE A 105 1.79 0.82 -12.28
C ILE A 105 1.15 1.07 -10.92
N GLU A 106 0.40 0.10 -10.36
CA GLU A 106 -0.26 0.26 -9.06
C GLU A 106 0.73 0.49 -7.93
N LYS A 107 1.90 -0.16 -7.95
CA LYS A 107 2.98 0.14 -6.99
C LYS A 107 3.39 1.62 -7.04
N LYS A 108 3.56 2.18 -8.25
CA LYS A 108 3.88 3.60 -8.44
C LYS A 108 2.72 4.54 -8.13
N LEU A 109 1.48 4.10 -8.36
CA LEU A 109 0.29 4.85 -7.94
C LEU A 109 0.19 4.92 -6.41
N LEU A 110 0.51 3.85 -5.68
CA LEU A 110 0.55 3.86 -4.22
C LEU A 110 1.59 4.87 -3.71
N GLU A 111 2.80 4.88 -4.27
CA GLU A 111 3.84 5.87 -3.96
C GLU A 111 3.34 7.31 -4.22
N MET A 112 2.70 7.56 -5.36
CA MET A 112 2.11 8.86 -5.70
C MET A 112 1.00 9.26 -4.72
N LEU A 113 0.11 8.33 -4.36
CA LEU A 113 -1.03 8.60 -3.48
C LEU A 113 -0.58 8.89 -2.05
N ALA A 114 0.44 8.19 -1.55
CA ALA A 114 1.07 8.50 -0.28
C ALA A 114 1.66 9.91 -0.29
N LEU A 115 2.42 10.25 -1.35
CA LEU A 115 3.01 11.57 -1.51
C LEU A 115 1.95 12.69 -1.55
N ILE A 116 0.85 12.47 -2.27
CA ILE A 116 -0.30 13.39 -2.34
C ILE A 116 -0.91 13.61 -0.94
N ARG A 117 -1.13 12.53 -0.18
CA ARG A 117 -1.73 12.57 1.15
C ARG A 117 -0.83 13.25 2.17
N GLU A 118 0.45 12.91 2.20
CA GLU A 118 1.42 13.41 3.19
C GLU A 118 1.77 14.89 2.98
N ASN A 119 1.85 15.33 1.73
CA ASN A 119 2.29 16.69 1.38
C ASN A 119 1.14 17.61 0.96
N GLY A 120 -0.09 17.10 0.91
CA GLY A 120 -1.27 17.86 0.46
C GLY A 120 -1.17 18.33 -0.98
N LEU A 121 -0.56 17.54 -1.88
CA LEU A 121 -0.41 17.92 -3.28
C LEU A 121 -1.80 18.07 -3.94
N PRO A 122 -2.08 19.16 -4.67
CA PRO A 122 -3.40 19.35 -5.26
C PRO A 122 -3.72 18.26 -6.30
N PHE A 123 -4.81 17.52 -6.06
CA PHE A 123 -5.25 16.42 -6.91
C PHE A 123 -6.60 16.73 -7.56
N TYR A 124 -6.66 16.74 -8.89
CA TYR A 124 -7.82 17.20 -9.66
C TYR A 124 -8.39 16.14 -10.58
N GLN A 125 -9.72 16.21 -10.75
CA GLN A 125 -10.40 15.60 -11.88
C GLN A 125 -10.25 16.50 -13.13
N LYS A 126 -9.80 15.93 -14.23
CA LYS A 126 -9.80 16.62 -15.53
C LYS A 126 -11.01 16.25 -16.35
N GLN A 127 -11.76 17.27 -16.77
CA GLN A 127 -12.83 17.11 -17.75
C GLN A 127 -12.25 16.93 -19.16
N ALA A 128 -12.83 16.02 -19.94
CA ALA A 128 -12.40 15.77 -21.31
C ALA A 128 -12.48 17.05 -22.16
N GLY A 129 -11.41 17.35 -22.89
CA GLY A 129 -11.32 18.52 -23.77
C GLY A 129 -11.09 19.87 -23.08
N SER A 130 -11.19 19.96 -21.74
CA SER A 130 -10.93 21.19 -21.00
C SER A 130 -9.48 21.26 -20.50
N LYS A 131 -8.89 22.45 -20.62
CA LYS A 131 -7.65 22.82 -19.92
C LYS A 131 -7.90 23.63 -18.65
N ILE A 132 -9.14 24.03 -18.39
CA ILE A 132 -9.51 24.82 -17.22
C ILE A 132 -10.02 23.90 -16.12
N LEU A 133 -9.50 24.09 -14.91
CA LEU A 133 -9.88 23.39 -13.69
C LEU A 133 -10.46 24.40 -12.70
N TYR A 134 -11.67 24.09 -12.22
CA TYR A 134 -12.36 24.88 -11.21
C TYR A 134 -12.05 24.33 -9.81
N ALA A 135 -12.26 25.16 -8.79
CA ALA A 135 -12.05 24.76 -7.40
C ALA A 135 -12.83 23.48 -7.02
N HIS A 136 -14.05 23.31 -7.53
CA HIS A 136 -14.89 22.13 -7.25
C HIS A 136 -14.42 20.86 -7.98
N HIS A 137 -13.38 20.92 -8.82
CA HIS A 137 -12.76 19.74 -9.44
C HIS A 137 -11.65 19.13 -8.57
N ILE A 138 -11.29 19.76 -7.45
CA ILE A 138 -10.30 19.20 -6.54
C ILE A 138 -10.92 18.01 -5.79
N TYR A 139 -10.18 16.91 -5.74
CA TYR A 139 -10.54 15.78 -4.88
C TYR A 139 -10.21 16.11 -3.42
N HIS A 140 -11.10 15.71 -2.52
CA HIS A 140 -10.83 15.73 -1.09
C HIS A 140 -10.05 14.47 -0.72
N ILE A 141 -8.88 14.64 -0.12
CA ILE A 141 -8.00 13.53 0.28
C ILE A 141 -8.20 13.29 1.77
N ASN A 142 -8.75 12.12 2.11
CA ASN A 142 -8.93 11.76 3.50
C ASN A 142 -7.57 11.45 4.16
N PRO A 143 -7.20 12.12 5.26
CA PRO A 143 -5.88 11.96 5.90
C PRO A 143 -5.72 10.66 6.68
N HIS A 144 -6.82 9.96 7.01
CA HIS A 144 -6.84 8.74 7.80
C HIS A 144 -7.36 7.54 6.99
N ASP A 145 -6.97 6.35 7.42
CA ASP A 145 -7.41 5.10 6.79
C ASP A 145 -8.84 4.74 7.19
N VAL A 146 -9.53 4.05 6.29
CA VAL A 146 -10.84 3.48 6.58
C VAL A 146 -10.67 2.25 7.45
N GLU A 147 -11.37 2.22 8.58
CA GLU A 147 -11.49 1.03 9.40
C GLU A 147 -12.57 0.12 8.82
N ILE A 148 -12.24 -1.17 8.69
CA ILE A 148 -13.16 -2.20 8.20
C ILE A 148 -13.52 -3.14 9.33
N ARG A 149 -14.81 -3.39 9.50
CA ARG A 149 -15.33 -4.46 10.35
C ARG A 149 -16.18 -5.41 9.52
N VAL A 150 -15.94 -6.71 9.68
CA VAL A 150 -16.64 -7.73 8.91
C VAL A 150 -17.34 -8.71 9.85
N THR A 151 -18.64 -8.87 9.65
CA THR A 151 -19.45 -9.83 10.41
C THR A 151 -19.77 -11.03 9.52
N PHE A 152 -19.47 -12.22 10.01
CA PHE A 152 -19.73 -13.51 9.37
C PHE A 152 -20.83 -14.27 10.12
N HIS A 153 -21.82 -14.76 9.39
CA HIS A 153 -22.89 -15.60 9.90
C HIS A 153 -22.92 -16.92 9.15
N VAL A 154 -22.95 -18.02 9.90
CA VAL A 154 -23.03 -19.38 9.38
C VAL A 154 -24.23 -20.06 9.99
N ASP A 155 -25.08 -20.61 9.14
CA ASP A 155 -26.15 -21.52 9.52
C ASP A 155 -26.08 -22.81 8.69
N SER A 156 -27.05 -23.72 8.88
CA SER A 156 -27.06 -25.02 8.22
C SER A 156 -27.24 -24.97 6.69
N LYS A 157 -27.63 -23.82 6.14
CA LYS A 157 -27.93 -23.65 4.70
C LYS A 157 -27.07 -22.60 4.04
N THR A 158 -26.66 -21.56 4.77
CA THR A 158 -26.00 -20.39 4.19
C THR A 158 -24.80 -19.92 4.98
N PHE A 159 -23.82 -19.43 4.24
CA PHE A 159 -22.74 -18.58 4.73
C PHE A 159 -23.02 -17.15 4.25
N ARG A 160 -23.16 -16.20 5.18
CA ARG A 160 -23.43 -14.80 4.88
C ARG A 160 -22.40 -13.91 5.55
N TYR A 161 -22.00 -12.84 4.88
CA TYR A 161 -21.14 -11.82 5.48
C TYR A 161 -21.48 -10.40 5.03
N GLN A 162 -21.13 -9.46 5.89
CA GLN A 162 -21.34 -8.03 5.75
C GLN A 162 -20.04 -7.29 6.04
N LEU A 163 -19.77 -6.24 5.27
CA LEU A 163 -18.62 -5.36 5.46
C LEU A 163 -19.14 -3.97 5.79
N GLN A 164 -18.74 -3.44 6.94
CA GLN A 164 -19.05 -2.09 7.38
C GLN A 164 -17.76 -1.27 7.40
N CYS A 165 -17.82 -0.08 6.80
CA CYS A 165 -16.72 0.88 6.81
C CYS A 165 -16.96 1.95 7.86
N TYR A 166 -15.90 2.36 8.52
CA TYR A 166 -15.87 3.47 9.46
C TYR A 166 -14.78 4.45 9.06
N TYR A 167 -15.10 5.74 9.14
CA TYR A 167 -14.17 6.83 8.93
C TYR A 167 -14.18 7.70 10.17
N GLU A 168 -13.02 7.85 10.84
CA GLU A 168 -12.91 8.55 12.13
C GLU A 168 -13.94 8.08 13.18
N GLY A 169 -14.19 6.77 13.22
CA GLY A 169 -15.15 6.14 14.12
C GLY A 169 -16.63 6.27 13.71
N GLN A 170 -16.94 7.00 12.63
CA GLN A 170 -18.30 7.13 12.12
C GLN A 170 -18.57 6.14 10.98
N PRO A 171 -19.67 5.37 11.03
CA PRO A 171 -20.00 4.43 9.97
C PRO A 171 -20.45 5.19 8.71
N PHE A 172 -20.03 4.72 7.54
CA PHE A 172 -20.53 5.23 6.25
C PHE A 172 -20.86 4.09 5.28
N SER A 173 -21.72 4.37 4.30
CA SER A 173 -22.14 3.38 3.31
C SER A 173 -21.45 3.57 1.96
N LEU A 174 -20.73 2.54 1.52
CA LEU A 174 -20.17 2.45 0.17
C LEU A 174 -21.24 2.47 -0.94
N SER A 175 -22.50 2.20 -0.60
CA SER A 175 -23.60 2.16 -1.57
C SER A 175 -24.09 3.55 -1.96
N GLU A 176 -23.93 4.54 -1.08
CA GLU A 176 -24.44 5.91 -1.23
C GLU A 176 -23.45 6.81 -1.98
N LEU A 177 -22.15 6.51 -1.91
CA LEU A 177 -21.11 7.31 -2.54
C LEU A 177 -20.83 6.82 -3.96
N LYS A 178 -21.13 7.66 -4.95
CA LYS A 178 -20.98 7.37 -6.39
C LYS A 178 -20.40 8.59 -7.14
N PRO A 179 -19.66 8.38 -8.24
CA PRO A 179 -19.19 7.10 -8.77
C PRO A 179 -18.15 6.43 -7.85
N VAL A 180 -17.94 5.12 -8.03
CA VAL A 180 -16.85 4.37 -7.37
C VAL A 180 -15.76 4.11 -8.41
N VAL A 181 -14.57 4.61 -8.15
CA VAL A 181 -13.40 4.42 -9.02
C VAL A 181 -12.27 3.81 -8.22
N VAL A 182 -11.69 2.71 -8.71
CA VAL A 182 -10.57 2.01 -8.08
C VAL A 182 -9.27 2.58 -8.62
N LEU A 183 -8.48 3.24 -7.77
CA LEU A 183 -7.15 3.72 -8.16
C LEU A 183 -6.11 2.60 -8.04
N THR A 184 -6.14 1.87 -6.92
CA THR A 184 -5.24 0.73 -6.64
C THR A 184 -6.05 -0.45 -6.12
N SER A 185 -5.60 -1.67 -6.43
CA SER A 185 -6.34 -2.89 -6.14
C SER A 185 -5.90 -3.57 -4.85
N SER A 186 -4.63 -3.47 -4.45
CA SER A 186 -4.10 -4.06 -3.21
C SER A 186 -2.87 -3.29 -2.70
N PRO A 187 -2.96 -2.57 -1.55
CA PRO A 187 -4.19 -2.25 -0.83
C PRO A 187 -5.14 -1.40 -1.70
N ALA A 188 -6.42 -1.44 -1.38
CA ALA A 188 -7.43 -0.72 -2.14
C ALA A 188 -7.41 0.78 -1.82
N THR A 189 -7.37 1.59 -2.88
CA THR A 189 -7.62 3.04 -2.78
C THR A 189 -8.76 3.39 -3.71
N LEU A 190 -9.83 3.98 -3.17
CA LEU A 190 -11.06 4.26 -3.90
C LEU A 190 -11.36 5.76 -3.92
N LEU A 191 -11.71 6.27 -5.09
CA LEU A 191 -12.44 7.53 -5.21
C LEU A 191 -13.94 7.23 -5.13
N LEU A 192 -14.59 7.82 -4.12
CA LEU A 192 -16.01 7.72 -3.85
C LEU A 192 -16.62 9.11 -4.04
N GLY A 193 -17.15 9.39 -5.24
CA GLY A 193 -17.52 10.75 -5.60
C GLY A 193 -16.28 11.65 -5.74
N MET A 194 -16.21 12.70 -4.93
CA MET A 194 -15.05 13.62 -4.88
C MET A 194 -14.09 13.33 -3.72
N GLU A 195 -14.30 12.23 -2.98
CA GLU A 195 -13.51 11.88 -1.80
C GLU A 195 -12.63 10.67 -2.08
N LEU A 196 -11.36 10.76 -1.69
CA LEU A 196 -10.36 9.70 -1.82
C LEU A 196 -10.22 8.97 -0.49
N TYR A 197 -10.46 7.66 -0.48
CA TYR A 197 -10.38 6.80 0.71
C TYR A 197 -9.32 5.72 0.54
N PHE A 198 -8.59 5.45 1.62
CA PHE A 198 -7.54 4.45 1.73
C PHE A 198 -8.03 3.28 2.57
N PHE A 199 -7.96 2.07 2.02
CA PHE A 199 -8.39 0.84 2.68
C PHE A 199 -7.18 -0.09 2.85
N PRO A 200 -6.49 -0.01 4.00
CA PRO A 200 -5.27 -0.79 4.22
C PRO A 200 -5.60 -2.28 4.27
N HIS A 201 -4.64 -3.11 3.83
CA HIS A 201 -4.68 -4.58 3.93
C HIS A 201 -5.95 -5.25 3.41
N ILE A 202 -6.59 -4.70 2.39
CA ILE A 202 -7.73 -5.33 1.72
C ILE A 202 -7.71 -5.05 0.22
N GLU A 203 -8.09 -6.06 -0.57
CA GLU A 203 -8.19 -5.92 -2.01
C GLU A 203 -9.53 -5.30 -2.42
N SER A 204 -9.50 -4.45 -3.46
CA SER A 204 -10.68 -3.73 -3.95
C SER A 204 -11.81 -4.70 -4.35
N ALA A 205 -11.47 -5.87 -4.90
CA ALA A 205 -12.43 -6.91 -5.27
C ALA A 205 -13.30 -7.42 -4.10
N ARG A 206 -12.82 -7.30 -2.85
CA ARG A 206 -13.57 -7.66 -1.64
C ARG A 206 -14.51 -6.56 -1.17
N ILE A 207 -14.21 -5.31 -1.52
CA ILE A 207 -14.99 -4.11 -1.14
C ILE A 207 -16.08 -3.83 -2.17
N LEU A 208 -15.76 -3.93 -3.46
CA LEU A 208 -16.64 -3.54 -4.57
C LEU A 208 -18.05 -4.14 -4.53
N PRO A 209 -18.28 -5.41 -4.14
CA PRO A 209 -19.62 -5.95 -4.00
C PRO A 209 -20.52 -5.14 -3.06
N PHE A 210 -19.94 -4.58 -1.99
CA PHE A 210 -20.64 -3.83 -0.95
C PHE A 210 -21.03 -2.41 -1.39
N THR A 211 -20.50 -1.96 -2.53
CA THR A 211 -20.95 -0.73 -3.19
C THR A 211 -22.34 -0.87 -3.82
N LYS A 212 -22.87 -2.09 -3.93
CA LYS A 212 -24.18 -2.42 -4.53
C LYS A 212 -25.09 -3.23 -3.60
N LYS A 213 -24.53 -3.97 -2.65
CA LYS A 213 -25.26 -4.90 -1.78
C LYS A 213 -24.84 -4.69 -0.33
N ARG A 214 -25.76 -4.91 0.61
CA ARG A 214 -25.43 -4.84 2.05
C ARG A 214 -24.74 -6.10 2.57
N SER A 215 -24.96 -7.23 1.93
CA SER A 215 -24.40 -8.53 2.33
C SER A 215 -24.15 -9.42 1.13
N ILE A 216 -23.21 -10.36 1.29
CA ILE A 216 -23.02 -11.48 0.38
C ILE A 216 -23.52 -12.74 1.08
N SER A 217 -24.28 -13.58 0.37
CA SER A 217 -24.81 -14.84 0.88
C SER A 217 -24.53 -15.93 -0.14
N VAL A 218 -23.99 -17.05 0.31
CA VAL A 218 -23.71 -18.24 -0.49
C VAL A 218 -24.21 -19.49 0.22
N ASP A 219 -24.24 -20.60 -0.52
CA ASP A 219 -24.57 -21.91 0.02
C ASP A 219 -23.51 -22.37 1.04
N ALA A 220 -23.94 -22.98 2.14
CA ALA A 220 -23.05 -23.49 3.19
C ALA A 220 -22.01 -24.50 2.65
N LEU A 221 -22.29 -25.22 1.55
CA LEU A 221 -21.33 -26.11 0.91
C LEU A 221 -20.06 -25.40 0.40
N GLN A 222 -20.12 -24.08 0.21
CA GLN A 222 -18.99 -23.27 -0.24
C GLN A 222 -18.18 -22.67 0.91
N ILE A 223 -18.57 -22.92 2.18
CA ILE A 223 -17.98 -22.28 3.35
C ILE A 223 -16.46 -22.41 3.38
N GLU A 224 -15.93 -23.57 3.00
CA GLU A 224 -14.49 -23.84 3.06
C GLU A 224 -13.69 -22.92 2.16
N LYS A 225 -14.19 -22.72 0.94
CA LYS A 225 -13.60 -21.78 0.00
C LYS A 225 -13.66 -20.35 0.56
N TYR A 226 -14.74 -19.97 1.24
CA TYR A 226 -14.88 -18.63 1.81
C TYR A 226 -14.05 -18.43 3.08
N ILE A 227 -13.82 -19.46 3.88
CA ILE A 227 -12.90 -19.40 5.02
C ILE A 227 -11.50 -19.08 4.52
N ASP A 228 -10.99 -19.87 3.58
CA ASP A 228 -9.61 -19.74 3.09
C ASP A 228 -9.41 -18.45 2.31
N ASN A 229 -10.39 -18.08 1.47
CA ASN A 229 -10.24 -16.94 0.59
C ASN A 229 -10.75 -15.63 1.17
N ILE A 230 -11.67 -15.60 2.15
CA ILE A 230 -12.29 -14.38 2.68
C ILE A 230 -12.03 -14.21 4.19
N VAL A 231 -12.44 -15.18 5.01
CA VAL A 231 -12.39 -15.04 6.48
C VAL A 231 -10.94 -14.90 6.96
N ILE A 232 -10.08 -15.86 6.61
CA ILE A 232 -8.67 -15.88 7.04
C ILE A 232 -7.92 -14.62 6.59
N PRO A 233 -7.95 -14.22 5.29
CA PRO A 233 -7.24 -13.03 4.84
C PRO A 233 -7.72 -11.74 5.51
N ILE A 234 -9.04 -11.56 5.70
CA ILE A 234 -9.58 -10.37 6.35
C ILE A 234 -9.23 -10.36 7.84
N ALA A 235 -9.39 -11.49 8.52
CA ALA A 235 -9.13 -11.60 9.96
C ALA A 235 -7.68 -11.27 10.31
N ARG A 236 -6.70 -11.48 9.44
CA ARG A 236 -5.29 -11.15 9.74
C ARG A 236 -5.07 -9.68 10.09
N TYR A 237 -5.84 -8.78 9.49
CA TYR A 237 -5.61 -7.34 9.56
C TYR A 237 -6.81 -6.55 10.12
N HIS A 238 -8.02 -7.09 9.96
CA HIS A 238 -9.26 -6.41 10.32
C HIS A 238 -9.98 -7.10 11.46
N ASP A 239 -10.76 -6.32 12.20
CA ASP A 239 -11.58 -6.84 13.27
C ASP A 239 -12.80 -7.56 12.65
N ILE A 240 -13.07 -8.76 13.17
CA ILE A 240 -14.13 -9.62 12.66
C ILE A 240 -15.03 -10.08 13.79
N GLU A 241 -16.30 -10.24 13.47
CA GLU A 241 -17.29 -10.87 14.34
C GLU A 241 -17.80 -12.13 13.64
N THR A 242 -17.94 -13.22 14.40
CA THR A 242 -18.40 -14.50 13.85
C THR A 242 -19.56 -15.07 14.64
N HIS A 243 -20.56 -15.59 13.93
CA HIS A 243 -21.68 -16.32 14.49
C HIS A 243 -21.84 -17.64 13.76
N GLY A 244 -21.83 -18.75 14.49
CA GLY A 244 -21.88 -20.10 13.90
C GLY A 244 -20.57 -20.58 13.28
N LEU A 245 -19.51 -19.77 13.32
CA LEU A 245 -18.13 -20.15 13.00
C LEU A 245 -17.26 -19.95 14.23
N ASN A 246 -16.70 -21.04 14.75
CA ASN A 246 -15.79 -20.99 15.89
C ASN A 246 -14.37 -20.70 15.41
N ILE A 247 -13.78 -19.63 15.94
CA ILE A 247 -12.38 -19.25 15.73
C ILE A 247 -11.76 -19.14 17.11
N THR A 248 -10.85 -20.05 17.43
CA THR A 248 -10.31 -20.20 18.79
C THR A 248 -8.98 -19.48 18.92
N GLU A 249 -8.82 -18.68 19.97
CA GLU A 249 -7.54 -18.09 20.33
C GLU A 249 -6.64 -19.14 21.01
N GLU A 250 -5.38 -19.18 20.62
CA GLU A 250 -4.36 -20.10 21.13
C GLU A 250 -3.22 -19.32 21.78
N GLU A 251 -2.63 -19.88 22.83
CA GLU A 251 -1.41 -19.32 23.41
C GLU A 251 -0.20 -19.70 22.56
N CYS A 252 0.58 -18.70 22.16
CA CYS A 252 1.82 -18.88 21.43
C CYS A 252 2.89 -17.94 21.97
N ALA A 253 4.06 -18.47 22.31
CA ALA A 253 5.19 -17.67 22.74
C ALA A 253 5.79 -16.91 21.54
N CYS A 254 6.16 -15.65 21.76
CA CYS A 254 6.94 -14.85 20.83
C CYS A 254 8.42 -15.04 21.16
N GLU A 255 9.18 -15.64 20.25
CA GLU A 255 10.60 -15.88 20.42
C GLU A 255 11.40 -14.99 19.46
N ALA A 256 12.20 -14.07 20.02
CA ALA A 256 13.12 -13.25 19.23
C ALA A 256 14.35 -14.09 18.87
N VAL A 257 14.52 -14.44 17.60
CA VAL A 257 15.64 -15.25 17.10
C VAL A 257 16.62 -14.33 16.38
N LEU A 258 17.87 -14.33 16.83
CA LEU A 258 18.92 -13.48 16.27
C LEU A 258 20.03 -14.35 15.67
N SER A 259 20.13 -14.38 14.34
CA SER A 259 21.14 -15.14 13.61
C SER A 259 22.24 -14.24 13.07
N PHE A 260 23.48 -14.76 13.04
CA PHE A 260 24.61 -14.10 12.39
C PHE A 260 24.69 -14.56 10.93
N GLU A 261 24.67 -13.61 10.00
CA GLU A 261 24.81 -13.86 8.57
C GLU A 261 26.07 -13.20 8.02
N ASP A 262 26.86 -13.98 7.28
CA ASP A 262 27.99 -13.48 6.49
C ASP A 262 27.54 -13.36 5.02
N ALA A 263 26.96 -12.20 4.69
CA ALA A 263 26.50 -11.94 3.34
C ALA A 263 27.67 -11.49 2.46
N THR A 264 28.02 -12.31 1.47
CA THR A 264 29.15 -12.13 0.52
C THR A 264 29.23 -10.77 -0.18
N TYR A 265 28.18 -9.94 -0.13
CA TYR A 265 28.14 -8.60 -0.75
C TYR A 265 27.91 -7.42 0.21
N ASN A 266 27.36 -7.64 1.42
CA ASN A 266 26.98 -6.55 2.35
C ASN A 266 27.78 -6.54 3.66
N GLY A 267 28.76 -7.42 3.81
CA GLY A 267 29.49 -7.60 5.05
C GLY A 267 28.70 -8.40 6.08
N GLN A 268 29.23 -8.45 7.31
CA GLN A 268 28.60 -9.15 8.43
C GLN A 268 27.32 -8.41 8.85
N ALA A 269 26.23 -9.16 9.07
CA ALA A 269 24.97 -8.64 9.57
C ALA A 269 24.36 -9.58 10.62
N LEU A 270 23.49 -9.01 11.46
CA LEU A 270 22.62 -9.77 12.35
C LEU A 270 21.20 -9.75 11.78
N GLN A 271 20.59 -10.91 11.64
CA GLN A 271 19.21 -11.05 11.19
C GLN A 271 18.33 -11.35 12.40
N LEU A 272 17.37 -10.47 12.65
CA LEU A 272 16.34 -10.64 13.67
C LEU A 272 15.04 -11.11 13.00
N VAL A 273 14.48 -12.20 13.52
CA VAL A 273 13.13 -12.68 13.19
C VAL A 273 12.37 -13.04 14.46
N PHE A 274 11.04 -12.98 14.41
CA PHE A 274 10.17 -13.41 15.50
C PHE A 274 9.51 -14.72 15.16
N ARG A 275 9.77 -15.74 15.96
CA ARG A 275 9.18 -17.06 15.82
C ARG A 275 7.94 -17.18 16.70
N TYR A 276 6.87 -17.64 16.09
CA TYR A 276 5.61 -18.03 16.74
C TYR A 276 5.27 -19.45 16.31
N GLY A 277 5.59 -20.43 17.15
CA GLY A 277 5.54 -21.85 16.77
C GLY A 277 6.45 -22.13 15.57
N ASP A 278 5.89 -22.64 14.48
CA ASP A 278 6.63 -22.98 13.25
C ASP A 278 6.71 -21.82 12.25
N GLN A 279 6.13 -20.65 12.56
CA GLN A 279 6.10 -19.50 11.67
C GLN A 279 7.08 -18.43 12.12
N THR A 280 7.75 -17.79 11.16
CA THR A 280 8.71 -16.71 11.40
C THR A 280 8.27 -15.42 10.70
N PHE A 281 8.37 -14.31 11.42
CA PHE A 281 7.97 -12.99 10.93
C PHE A 281 9.12 -12.01 11.03
N ALA A 282 9.15 -11.06 10.10
CA ALA A 282 10.07 -9.94 10.21
C ALA A 282 9.60 -8.99 11.35
N PRO A 283 10.55 -8.27 11.97
CA PRO A 283 10.31 -7.16 12.90
C PRO A 283 9.47 -5.99 12.38
N ASP A 284 8.93 -6.08 11.17
CA ASP A 284 8.37 -4.96 10.47
C ASP A 284 6.95 -4.61 10.97
N SER A 285 6.86 -3.45 11.60
CA SER A 285 5.61 -2.78 11.99
C SER A 285 4.77 -2.37 10.78
N ALA A 286 5.37 -2.23 9.58
CA ALA A 286 4.64 -1.85 8.37
C ALA A 286 3.67 -2.92 7.85
N ASN A 287 3.80 -4.18 8.31
CA ASN A 287 2.88 -5.23 7.91
C ASN A 287 1.53 -5.13 8.66
N GLU A 288 1.45 -4.38 9.77
CA GLU A 288 0.27 -4.15 10.63
C GLU A 288 -0.62 -5.39 10.91
N MET A 289 -0.07 -6.59 10.71
CA MET A 289 -0.80 -7.84 10.88
C MET A 289 -1.09 -8.05 12.36
N LYS A 290 -2.37 -7.93 12.73
CA LYS A 290 -2.82 -8.04 14.13
C LYS A 290 -2.74 -9.46 14.66
N LYS A 291 -3.09 -10.44 13.82
CA LYS A 291 -3.18 -11.86 14.24
C LYS A 291 -2.79 -12.84 13.15
N ILE A 292 -2.21 -13.94 13.60
CA ILE A 292 -1.83 -15.07 12.75
C ILE A 292 -2.95 -16.09 12.87
N ILE A 293 -3.75 -16.19 11.81
CA ILE A 293 -4.91 -17.08 11.71
C ILE A 293 -4.64 -18.16 10.67
N TYR A 294 -4.90 -19.41 11.05
CA TYR A 294 -4.62 -20.59 10.27
C TYR A 294 -5.69 -21.65 10.46
N ARG A 295 -5.66 -22.63 9.56
CA ARG A 295 -6.56 -23.76 9.57
C ARG A 295 -5.83 -25.01 10.05
N LYS A 296 -6.41 -25.71 11.03
CA LYS A 296 -5.90 -26.99 11.51
C LYS A 296 -6.31 -28.12 10.58
N THR A 297 -5.58 -29.24 10.63
CA THR A 297 -5.94 -30.48 9.92
C THR A 297 -7.31 -31.02 10.33
N SER A 298 -7.77 -30.73 11.56
CA SER A 298 -9.12 -31.06 12.04
C SER A 298 -10.24 -30.26 11.37
N GLY A 299 -9.90 -29.21 10.61
CA GLY A 299 -10.85 -28.27 10.01
C GLY A 299 -11.15 -27.05 10.87
N GLU A 300 -10.77 -27.05 12.15
CA GLU A 300 -10.90 -25.92 13.07
C GLU A 300 -10.01 -24.75 12.67
N ILE A 301 -10.42 -23.54 13.04
CA ILE A 301 -9.66 -22.31 12.80
C ILE A 301 -9.07 -21.84 14.12
N GLY A 302 -7.75 -21.74 14.16
CA GLY A 302 -6.98 -21.22 15.28
C GLY A 302 -6.39 -19.87 14.93
N PHE A 303 -6.19 -19.02 15.93
CA PHE A 303 -5.36 -17.83 15.79
C PHE A 303 -4.58 -17.53 17.06
N PHE A 304 -3.50 -16.77 16.92
CA PHE A 304 -2.84 -16.12 18.03
C PHE A 304 -2.46 -14.68 17.65
N PRO A 305 -2.55 -13.71 18.58
CA PRO A 305 -2.15 -12.34 18.35
C PRO A 305 -0.63 -12.22 18.24
N ARG A 306 -0.13 -11.29 17.43
CA ARG A 306 1.29 -10.92 17.49
C ARG A 306 1.55 -10.12 18.76
N ASN A 307 2.64 -10.40 19.45
CA ASN A 307 3.09 -9.65 20.61
C ASN A 307 3.97 -8.47 20.17
N ILE A 308 3.34 -7.46 19.55
CA ILE A 308 4.02 -6.29 18.98
C ILE A 308 4.89 -5.58 20.04
N THR A 309 4.45 -5.55 21.30
CA THR A 309 5.22 -4.96 22.39
C THR A 309 6.57 -5.64 22.60
N VAL A 310 6.61 -6.98 22.61
CA VAL A 310 7.87 -7.73 22.73
C VAL A 310 8.74 -7.54 21.49
N GLU A 311 8.12 -7.50 20.31
CA GLU A 311 8.83 -7.30 19.06
C GLU A 311 9.54 -5.94 19.00
N GLU A 312 8.82 -4.86 19.34
CA GLU A 312 9.37 -3.50 19.41
C GLU A 312 10.47 -3.37 20.46
N GLN A 313 10.30 -4.02 21.62
CA GLN A 313 11.32 -4.04 22.67
C GLN A 313 12.62 -4.68 22.21
N ALA A 314 12.55 -5.80 21.49
CA ALA A 314 13.74 -6.47 20.96
C ALA A 314 14.47 -5.61 19.91
N VAL A 315 13.74 -4.96 19.00
CA VAL A 315 14.31 -4.01 18.02
C VAL A 315 14.97 -2.82 18.71
N GLN A 316 14.29 -2.23 19.70
CA GLN A 316 14.79 -1.09 20.44
C GLN A 316 16.05 -1.45 21.23
N LEU A 317 16.10 -2.66 21.78
CA LEU A 317 17.25 -3.16 22.53
C LEU A 317 18.49 -3.31 21.63
N LEU A 318 18.34 -3.84 20.41
CA LEU A 318 19.44 -3.89 19.43
C LEU A 318 19.89 -2.48 18.99
N THR A 319 18.93 -1.58 18.77
CA THR A 319 19.23 -0.22 18.31
C THR A 319 19.95 0.60 19.40
N ASN A 320 19.50 0.48 20.66
CA ASN A 320 20.15 1.10 21.81
C ASN A 320 21.56 0.56 22.07
N ALA A 321 21.79 -0.71 21.72
CA ALA A 321 23.11 -1.34 21.80
C ALA A 321 24.04 -0.97 20.63
N GLY A 322 23.66 -0.03 19.75
CA GLY A 322 24.53 0.51 18.71
C GLY A 322 24.43 -0.16 17.34
N LEU A 323 23.39 -0.98 17.12
CA LEU A 323 23.07 -1.48 15.79
C LEU A 323 22.13 -0.52 15.04
N GLN A 324 22.26 -0.48 13.73
CA GLN A 324 21.35 0.21 12.82
C GLN A 324 20.61 -0.82 11.96
N GLN A 325 19.28 -0.69 11.92
CA GLN A 325 18.44 -1.49 11.04
C GLN A 325 18.61 -1.06 9.58
N LEU A 326 18.76 -2.03 8.68
CA LEU A 326 18.94 -1.82 7.24
C LEU A 326 17.70 -2.06 6.42
N ASN A 327 16.98 -3.09 6.83
CA ASN A 327 15.75 -3.55 6.22
C ASN A 327 14.92 -4.23 7.30
N ALA A 328 13.80 -4.81 6.91
CA ALA A 328 12.85 -5.43 7.82
C ALA A 328 13.50 -6.38 8.85
N THR A 329 14.52 -7.16 8.48
CA THR A 329 15.12 -8.18 9.36
C THR A 329 16.58 -7.95 9.70
N HIS A 330 17.35 -7.20 8.90
CA HIS A 330 18.80 -7.11 9.07
C HIS A 330 19.25 -5.85 9.79
N PHE A 331 20.22 -6.06 10.68
CA PHE A 331 20.92 -5.07 11.47
C PHE A 331 22.41 -5.14 11.17
N GLN A 332 23.06 -3.99 11.14
CA GLN A 332 24.51 -3.90 11.08
C GLN A 332 25.03 -2.87 12.08
N LEU A 333 26.34 -2.89 12.31
CA LEU A 333 26.97 -1.99 13.25
C LEU A 333 26.76 -0.53 12.80
N SER A 334 26.29 0.34 13.70
CA SER A 334 26.20 1.77 13.40
C SER A 334 27.61 2.35 13.21
N ALA A 335 27.75 3.34 12.32
CA ALA A 335 29.01 4.08 12.15
C ALA A 335 29.50 4.79 13.43
N LYS A 336 28.63 4.94 14.43
CA LYS A 336 28.94 5.54 15.74
C LYS A 336 29.27 4.52 16.83
N ALA A 337 29.14 3.23 16.56
CA ALA A 337 29.42 2.20 17.54
C ALA A 337 30.93 2.15 17.88
N PRO A 338 31.30 1.86 19.14
CA PRO A 338 32.69 1.78 19.55
C PRO A 338 33.42 0.55 18.97
N GLU A 339 32.69 -0.51 18.65
CA GLU A 339 33.25 -1.74 18.06
C GLU A 339 33.65 -1.56 16.59
N LYS A 340 34.55 -2.42 16.12
CA LYS A 340 35.00 -2.43 14.72
C LYS A 340 34.33 -3.49 13.87
N THR A 341 33.80 -4.53 14.50
CA THR A 341 33.17 -5.67 13.82
C THR A 341 31.94 -6.15 14.58
N ILE A 342 31.00 -6.80 13.89
CA ILE A 342 29.84 -7.43 14.55
C ILE A 342 30.29 -8.52 15.51
N VAL A 343 31.36 -9.26 15.21
CA VAL A 343 31.89 -10.30 16.10
C VAL A 343 32.37 -9.70 17.43
N GLU A 344 33.05 -8.56 17.40
CA GLU A 344 33.45 -7.83 18.62
C GLU A 344 32.21 -7.35 19.40
N TRP A 345 31.22 -6.81 18.69
CA TRP A 345 29.95 -6.38 19.30
C TRP A 345 29.20 -7.53 19.98
N ILE A 346 29.10 -8.71 19.35
CA ILE A 346 28.48 -9.91 19.92
C ILE A 346 29.18 -10.31 21.22
N ASN A 347 30.52 -10.26 21.24
CA ASN A 347 31.28 -10.61 22.43
C ASN A 347 31.05 -9.62 23.59
N ASN A 348 30.97 -8.33 23.29
CA ASN A 348 30.70 -7.28 24.28
C ASN A 348 29.27 -7.34 24.85
N HIS A 349 28.31 -7.80 24.06
CA HIS A 349 26.88 -7.82 24.41
C HIS A 349 26.34 -9.21 24.77
N ARG A 350 27.22 -10.19 25.05
CA ARG A 350 26.85 -11.60 25.26
C ARG A 350 25.75 -11.81 26.31
N GLU A 351 25.81 -11.14 27.45
CA GLU A 351 24.82 -11.31 28.52
C GLU A 351 23.42 -10.87 28.08
N MET A 352 23.33 -9.71 27.41
CA MET A 352 22.08 -9.21 26.85
C MET A 352 21.54 -10.17 25.78
N LEU A 353 22.40 -10.69 24.91
CA LEU A 353 22.01 -11.61 23.85
C LEU A 353 21.42 -12.90 24.42
N GLN A 354 22.02 -13.47 25.47
CA GLN A 354 21.55 -14.70 26.11
C GLN A 354 20.23 -14.53 26.88
N GLN A 355 19.92 -13.32 27.33
CA GLN A 355 18.69 -13.05 28.10
C GLN A 355 17.50 -12.73 27.20
N SER A 356 17.73 -12.13 26.03
CA SER A 356 16.67 -11.53 25.22
C SER A 356 16.46 -12.20 23.86
N PHE A 357 17.39 -13.06 23.40
CA PHE A 357 17.32 -13.70 22.09
C PHE A 357 17.62 -15.21 22.16
N HIS A 358 17.02 -15.95 21.23
CA HIS A 358 17.13 -17.40 21.09
C HIS A 358 18.11 -17.84 20.01
#